data_AF-A0A4P2Q689-F1
#
_entry.id   AF-A0A4P2Q689-F1
#
_cell.length_a   1.000
_cell.length_b   1.000
_cell.length_c   1.000
_cell.angle_alpha   90.00
_cell.angle_beta   90.00
_cell.angle_gamma   90.00
#
_symmetry.space_group_name_H-M   'P 1'
#
loop_
_entity.id
_entity.type
_entity.pdbx_description
1 polymer ?
#
loop_
_entity_poly.entity_id
_entity_poly.type
_entity_poly.pdbx_seq_one_letter_code
_entity_poly.pdbx_strand_id
1 'polypeptide(L)'
;MAKDEPSATDPFLDEVVERALAPYRGVAQPELLEIMRELLVEALTEDEVGRDLVERARPRAAPLGSGVQARDGGAEPGRKAGGGEHG
;
A
#
# COMPACT_ATOMS: atom_id res chain seq x y z
N MET A 1 -13.96 7.66 28.98
CA MET A 1 -13.46 7.44 27.60
C MET A 1 -14.28 6.30 27.05
N ALA A 2 -15.14 6.60 26.09
CA ALA A 2 -15.95 5.57 25.44
C ALA A 2 -14.97 4.57 24.81
N LYS A 3 -15.05 3.31 25.22
CA LYS A 3 -14.39 2.22 24.50
C LYS A 3 -15.00 2.26 23.10
N ASP A 4 -14.21 2.62 22.11
CA ASP A 4 -14.52 2.27 20.73
C ASP A 4 -14.64 0.74 20.73
N GLU A 5 -15.87 0.22 20.78
CA GLU A 5 -16.12 -1.16 20.41
C GLU A 5 -15.90 -1.21 18.89
N PRO A 6 -14.80 -1.79 18.39
CA PRO A 6 -14.64 -1.94 16.96
C PRO A 6 -15.73 -2.89 16.47
N SER A 7 -16.59 -2.37 15.59
CA SER A 7 -17.53 -3.15 14.80
C SER A 7 -16.83 -4.41 14.24
N ALA A 8 -17.51 -5.54 14.38
CA ALA A 8 -16.99 -6.91 14.32
C ALA A 8 -16.51 -7.41 12.94
N THR A 9 -15.93 -6.57 12.09
CA THR A 9 -15.31 -7.00 10.82
C THR A 9 -14.38 -5.91 10.28
N ASP A 10 -13.07 -6.16 10.22
CA ASP A 10 -12.12 -5.28 9.52
C ASP A 10 -12.19 -5.60 8.01
N PRO A 11 -12.75 -4.71 7.17
CA PRO A 11 -12.95 -4.99 5.75
C PRO A 11 -11.64 -5.19 4.99
N PHE A 12 -10.53 -4.61 5.46
CA PHE A 12 -9.23 -4.84 4.84
C PHE A 12 -8.69 -6.24 5.17
N LEU A 13 -8.85 -6.67 6.42
CA LEU A 13 -8.49 -8.03 6.83
C LEU A 13 -9.30 -9.06 6.05
N ASP A 14 -10.62 -8.85 5.92
CA ASP A 14 -11.48 -9.72 5.13
C ASP A 14 -11.00 -9.84 3.68
N GLU A 15 -10.68 -8.72 3.04
CA GLU A 15 -10.16 -8.72 1.66
C GLU A 15 -8.83 -9.50 1.55
N VAL A 16 -7.93 -9.33 2.52
CA VAL A 16 -6.65 -10.05 2.57
C VAL A 16 -6.88 -11.56 2.71
N VAL A 17 -7.75 -11.97 3.64
CA VAL A 17 -8.08 -13.38 3.87
C VAL A 17 -8.77 -13.98 2.64
N GLU A 18 -9.76 -13.28 2.05
CA GLU A 18 -10.45 -13.74 0.85
C GLU A 18 -9.49 -13.91 -0.33
N ARG A 19 -8.55 -12.97 -0.51
CA ARG A 19 -7.52 -13.07 -1.55
C ARG A 19 -6.57 -14.24 -1.31
N ALA A 20 -6.23 -14.52 -0.06
CA ALA A 20 -5.38 -15.66 0.30
C ALA A 20 -6.09 -17.00 0.06
N LEU A 21 -7.41 -17.06 0.29
CA LEU A 21 -8.22 -18.27 0.11
C LEU A 21 -8.69 -18.49 -1.33
N ALA A 22 -8.75 -17.44 -2.15
CA ALA A 22 -9.24 -17.49 -3.53
C ALA A 22 -8.64 -18.63 -4.39
N PRO A 23 -7.32 -18.93 -4.34
CA PRO A 23 -6.73 -20.01 -5.14
C PRO A 23 -7.22 -21.42 -4.77
N TYR A 24 -7.75 -21.60 -3.56
CA TYR A 24 -8.22 -22.89 -3.05
C TYR A 24 -9.70 -23.12 -3.32
N ARG A 25 -10.43 -22.09 -3.79
CA ARG A 25 -11.85 -22.20 -4.16
C ARG A 25 -12.00 -23.16 -5.33
N GLY A 26 -12.64 -24.31 -5.09
CA GLY A 26 -12.83 -25.37 -6.08
C GLY A 26 -11.83 -26.52 -6.00
N VAL A 27 -10.82 -26.43 -5.12
CA VAL A 27 -9.86 -27.51 -4.84
C VAL A 27 -10.06 -28.05 -3.42
N ALA A 28 -10.25 -27.16 -2.45
CA ALA A 28 -10.51 -27.51 -1.06
C ALA A 28 -12.01 -27.71 -0.80
N GLN A 29 -12.32 -28.56 0.19
CA GLN A 29 -13.69 -28.70 0.70
C GLN A 29 -14.10 -27.41 1.44
N PRO A 30 -15.40 -27.04 1.42
CA PRO A 30 -15.88 -25.82 2.09
C PRO A 30 -15.48 -25.74 3.57
N GLU A 31 -15.57 -26.85 4.29
CA GLU A 31 -15.23 -26.93 5.72
C GLU A 31 -13.74 -26.63 5.96
N LEU A 32 -12.87 -27.08 5.05
CA LEU A 32 -11.44 -26.78 5.12
C LEU A 32 -11.16 -25.30 4.86
N LEU A 33 -11.90 -24.66 3.94
CA LEU A 33 -11.76 -23.23 3.68
C LEU A 33 -12.15 -22.37 4.89
N GLU A 34 -13.20 -22.78 5.63
CA GLU A 34 -13.58 -22.09 6.86
C GLU A 34 -12.53 -22.25 7.98
N ILE A 35 -11.97 -23.45 8.16
CA ILE A 35 -10.86 -23.65 9.10
C ILE A 35 -9.65 -22.79 8.70
N MET A 36 -9.30 -22.76 7.41
CA MET A 36 -8.19 -21.92 6.92
C MET A 36 -8.47 -20.43 7.12
N ARG A 37 -9.73 -19.99 6.99
CA ARG A 37 -10.14 -18.62 7.28
C ARG A 37 -9.91 -18.29 8.75
N GLU A 38 -10.40 -19.12 9.66
CA GLU A 38 -10.26 -18.92 11.11
C GLU A 38 -8.78 -18.83 11.50
N LEU A 39 -7.96 -19.77 11.02
CA LEU A 39 -6.51 -19.78 11.29
C LEU A 39 -5.79 -18.54 10.73
N LEU A 40 -6.18 -18.08 9.54
CA LEU A 40 -5.59 -16.87 8.96
C LEU A 40 -5.98 -15.62 9.75
N VAL A 41 -7.24 -15.51 10.18
CA VAL A 41 -7.70 -14.39 11.00
C VAL A 41 -6.96 -14.39 12.33
N GLU A 42 -6.86 -15.53 13.01
CA GLU A 42 -6.11 -15.67 14.26
C GLU A 42 -4.64 -15.27 14.06
N ALA A 43 -3.96 -15.82 13.06
CA ALA A 43 -2.56 -15.51 12.78
C ALA A 43 -2.32 -14.04 12.43
N LEU A 44 -3.27 -13.35 11.79
CA LEU A 44 -3.13 -11.95 11.40
C LEU A 44 -3.56 -10.96 12.49
N THR A 45 -4.28 -11.40 13.52
CA THR A 45 -4.82 -10.53 14.57
C THR A 45 -4.24 -10.79 15.95
N GLU A 46 -3.84 -12.02 16.27
CA GLU A 46 -3.32 -12.37 17.60
C GLU A 46 -1.78 -12.29 17.64
N ASP A 47 -1.11 -12.77 16.60
CA ASP A 47 0.34 -12.71 16.49
C ASP A 47 0.85 -11.28 16.24
N GLU A 48 1.95 -10.90 16.89
CA GLU A 48 2.53 -9.56 16.76
C GLU A 48 3.05 -9.27 15.35
N VAL A 49 3.66 -10.26 14.71
CA VAL A 49 4.18 -10.12 13.34
C VAL A 49 3.03 -10.06 12.35
N GLY A 50 2.01 -10.91 12.53
CA GLY A 50 0.79 -10.88 11.73
C GLY A 50 0.12 -9.50 11.73
N ARG A 51 -0.12 -8.94 12.93
CA ARG A 51 -0.69 -7.60 13.09
C ARG A 51 0.13 -6.52 12.39
N ASP A 52 1.44 -6.52 12.60
CA ASP A 52 2.35 -5.54 12.00
C ASP A 52 2.39 -5.64 10.46
N LEU A 53 2.25 -6.85 9.89
CA LEU A 53 2.13 -7.04 8.44
C LEU A 53 0.83 -6.46 7.88
N VAL A 54 -0.30 -6.70 8.54
CA VAL A 54 -1.61 -6.13 8.13
C VAL A 54 -1.55 -4.60 8.14
N GLU A 55 -1.00 -4.03 9.20
CA GLU A 55 -0.90 -2.57 9.37
C GLU A 55 0.06 -1.89 8.39
N ARG A 56 1.10 -2.60 7.95
CA ARG A 56 1.98 -2.13 6.87
C ARG A 56 1.35 -2.25 5.50
N ALA A 57 0.57 -3.30 5.27
CA ALA A 57 -0.10 -3.53 3.99
C ALA A 57 -1.31 -2.60 3.78
N ARG A 58 -1.90 -2.09 4.85
CA ARG A 58 -3.07 -1.22 4.80
C ARG A 58 -2.81 0.02 3.93
N PRO A 59 -3.64 0.31 2.93
CA PRO A 59 -3.48 1.50 2.10
C PRO A 59 -3.49 2.76 2.97
N ARG A 60 -2.44 3.58 2.83
CA ARG A 60 -2.37 4.90 3.46
C ARG A 60 -2.83 5.94 2.45
N ALA A 61 -3.61 6.91 2.92
CA ALA A 61 -3.90 8.08 2.10
C ALA A 61 -2.59 8.75 1.72
N ALA A 62 -2.29 8.82 0.42
CA ALA A 62 -1.19 9.64 -0.05
C ALA A 62 -1.51 11.10 0.31
N PRO A 63 -0.53 11.89 0.79
CA PRO A 63 -0.75 13.32 0.96
C PRO A 63 -1.24 13.90 -0.38
N LEU A 64 -2.25 14.77 -0.32
CA LEU A 64 -2.98 15.36 -1.47
C LEU A 64 -2.10 16.17 -2.44
N GLY A 65 -0.77 16.18 -2.26
CA GLY A 65 0.18 16.80 -3.16
C GLY A 65 1.56 16.17 -3.01
N SER A 66 2.18 15.86 -4.14
CA SER A 66 3.62 15.62 -4.21
C SER A 66 4.33 16.95 -3.97
N GLY A 67 5.05 17.05 -2.85
CA GLY A 67 5.73 18.27 -2.40
C GLY A 67 7.01 18.61 -3.16
N VAL A 68 7.02 18.51 -4.49
CA VAL A 68 8.13 19.02 -5.31
C VAL A 68 7.54 19.91 -6.41
N GLN A 69 7.48 21.22 -6.13
CA GLN A 69 7.38 22.22 -7.20
C GLN A 69 8.61 22.05 -8.09
N ALA A 70 8.39 21.76 -9.38
CA ALA A 70 9.44 21.87 -10.38
C ALA A 70 9.95 23.31 -10.35
N ARG A 71 11.23 23.50 -10.04
CA ARG A 71 11.89 24.79 -10.30
C ARG A 71 12.10 24.87 -11.81
N ASP A 72 11.68 25.97 -12.43
CA ASP A 72 12.00 26.24 -13.82
C ASP A 72 13.53 26.18 -13.99
N GLY A 73 13.99 25.24 -14.81
CA GLY A 73 15.37 25.15 -15.22
C GLY A 73 15.69 26.35 -16.10
N GLY A 74 16.19 27.43 -15.49
CA GLY A 74 16.70 28.58 -16.22
C GLY A 74 17.92 28.15 -17.03
N ALA A 75 17.75 28.01 -18.35
CA ALA A 75 18.87 27.88 -19.27
C ALA A 75 19.67 29.19 -19.25
N GLU A 76 20.93 29.13 -18.80
CA GLU A 76 21.86 30.24 -19.00
C GLU A 76 22.00 30.51 -20.51
N PRO A 77 21.82 31.76 -20.98
CA PRO A 77 22.03 32.07 -22.39
C PRO A 77 23.52 31.91 -22.72
N GLY A 78 23.84 30.87 -23.49
CA GLY A 78 25.15 30.62 -24.05
C GLY A 78 25.70 31.87 -24.74
N ARG A 79 26.82 32.38 -24.22
CA ARG A 79 27.55 33.51 -24.78
C ARG A 79 28.01 33.11 -26.19
N LYS A 80 27.37 33.67 -27.23
CA LYS A 80 27.75 33.51 -28.65
C LYS A 80 29.25 33.82 -28.82
N ALA A 81 30.06 32.81 -29.10
CA ALA A 81 31.37 32.98 -29.69
C ALA A 81 31.19 32.94 -31.21
N GLY A 82 31.21 34.11 -31.84
CA GLY A 82 31.16 34.24 -33.29
C GLY A 82 31.70 35.61 -33.68
N GLY A 83 32.78 35.63 -34.45
CA GLY A 83 33.33 36.85 -35.05
C GLY A 83 34.84 36.84 -35.10
N GLY A 84 35.39 36.09 -36.06
CA GLY A 84 36.74 36.34 -36.54
C GLY A 84 36.79 37.57 -37.45
N GLU A 85 38.02 38.03 -37.64
CA GLU A 85 38.55 38.86 -38.74
C GLU A 85 38.13 40.35 -38.82
N HIS A 86 39.09 41.22 -38.52
CA HIS A 86 39.55 42.34 -39.37
C HIS A 86 41.03 42.58 -38.95
N GLY A 87 42.03 42.65 -39.83
CA GLY A 87 42.02 43.34 -41.12
C GLY A 87 42.61 44.71 -40.90
#